data_AF-A0A973HRM7-F1
#
_entry.id   AF-A0A973HRM7-F1
#
_cell.length_a   1.000
_cell.length_b   1.000
_cell.length_c   1.000
_cell.angle_alpha   90.00
_cell.angle_beta   90.00
_cell.angle_gamma   90.00
#
_symmetry.space_group_name_H-M   'P 1'
#
loop_
_entity.id
_entity.type
_entity.pdbx_description
1 polymer ?
#
loop_
_entity_poly.entity_id
_entity_poly.type
_entity_poly.pdbx_seq_one_letter_code
_entity_poly.pdbx_strand_id
1 'polypeptide(L)'
;MKVLDPSSAWQVGLREGVRVAGWLGVLCCLIVAPGVLRAAQPGDLILNEFNAVTTGNFLGLGSGSDSFLGVVPGNGGNWVELVVVADHLDVRGWTLEWENADLDNNTGRLVFGQSLLWADLRAGTLITIREDDLGAPGFGALPTDLSFDPQAGDWWIHINADDVGHLFKLGFKVDNDGWAMRILDASSPANVVQDFVGENRPLWAGTAVSSSEVGKLKQNPSAAAAFAALQNYDDGDSSTFGSPNTWAGGALVQDLSTLRAQVLAPPAPVPGLLPGLLVLLAALLGFVAFRVLRV
;
A
#
# COMPACT_ATOMS: atom_id res chain seq x y z
N MET A 1 79.01 -42.73 7.26
CA MET A 1 77.66 -43.15 6.82
C MET A 1 76.66 -42.59 7.82
N LYS A 2 75.85 -41.60 7.43
CA LYS A 2 74.76 -41.02 8.24
C LYS A 2 73.47 -41.26 7.48
N VAL A 3 72.50 -41.91 8.12
CA VAL A 3 71.16 -42.18 7.59
C VAL A 3 70.33 -40.90 7.74
N LEU A 4 69.66 -40.45 6.67
CA LEU A 4 68.76 -39.29 6.66
C LEU A 4 67.30 -39.76 6.85
N ASP A 5 66.59 -39.07 7.74
CA ASP A 5 65.17 -39.21 8.07
C ASP A 5 64.30 -38.41 7.06
N PRO A 6 63.23 -38.97 6.46
CA PRO A 6 62.45 -38.31 5.41
C PRO A 6 61.31 -37.40 5.89
N SER A 7 61.24 -37.00 7.16
CA SER A 7 60.07 -36.28 7.70
C SER A 7 59.98 -34.75 7.45
N SER A 8 60.92 -34.10 6.74
CA SER A 8 60.95 -32.63 6.65
C SER A 8 60.31 -31.99 5.40
N ALA A 9 59.70 -32.75 4.49
CA ALA A 9 59.19 -32.21 3.21
C ALA A 9 57.70 -31.81 3.20
N TRP A 10 56.93 -32.06 4.27
CA TRP A 10 55.47 -31.89 4.27
C TRP A 10 54.92 -30.71 5.09
N GLN A 11 55.76 -29.85 5.67
CA GLN A 11 55.32 -28.80 6.59
C GLN A 11 55.33 -27.37 6.02
N VAL A 12 55.72 -27.15 4.76
CA VAL A 12 55.83 -25.78 4.19
C VAL A 12 54.66 -25.40 3.28
N GLY A 13 53.80 -26.35 2.86
CA GLY A 13 52.74 -26.10 1.88
C GLY A 13 51.40 -25.57 2.42
N LEU A 14 51.18 -25.51 3.74
CA LEU A 14 49.84 -25.27 4.32
C LEU A 14 49.61 -23.89 4.94
N ARG A 15 50.57 -22.95 4.86
CA ARG A 15 50.41 -21.60 5.44
C ARG A 15 50.12 -20.48 4.43
N GLU A 16 50.20 -20.75 3.14
CA GLU A 16 49.94 -19.74 2.08
C GLU A 16 48.54 -19.88 1.44
N GLY A 17 47.87 -21.02 1.60
CA GLY A 17 46.57 -21.31 0.96
C GLY A 17 45.31 -20.77 1.67
N VAL A 18 45.44 -20.21 2.88
CA VAL A 18 44.27 -19.84 3.72
C VAL A 18 43.92 -18.34 3.64
N ARG A 19 44.66 -17.53 2.88
CA ARG A 19 44.41 -16.07 2.80
C ARG A 19 43.71 -15.57 1.54
N VAL A 20 43.38 -16.43 0.57
CA VAL A 20 42.75 -16.01 -0.70
C VAL A 20 41.30 -16.51 -0.86
N ALA A 21 40.85 -17.46 -0.02
CA ALA A 21 39.47 -17.98 -0.06
C ALA A 21 38.45 -17.15 0.75
N GLY A 22 38.84 -15.99 1.29
CA GLY A 22 38.00 -15.14 2.14
C GLY A 22 37.30 -13.96 1.44
N TRP A 23 37.53 -13.73 0.14
CA TRP A 23 37.11 -12.50 -0.54
C TRP A 23 36.22 -12.68 -1.77
N LEU A 24 35.78 -13.91 -2.09
CA LEU A 24 34.86 -14.18 -3.21
C LEU A 24 33.47 -14.67 -2.77
N GLY A 25 33.17 -14.69 -1.48
CA GLY A 25 31.90 -15.19 -0.93
C GLY A 25 30.87 -14.14 -0.51
N VAL A 26 31.07 -12.85 -0.81
CA VAL A 26 30.22 -11.76 -0.27
C VAL A 26 29.51 -10.92 -1.35
N LEU A 27 29.72 -11.18 -2.65
CA LEU A 27 29.14 -10.34 -3.71
C LEU A 27 28.06 -11.04 -4.55
N CYS A 28 27.15 -11.75 -3.87
CA CYS A 28 25.84 -12.13 -4.42
C CYS A 28 24.71 -11.87 -3.40
N CYS A 29 24.93 -10.96 -2.44
CA CYS A 29 23.80 -10.21 -1.92
C CYS A 29 23.31 -9.36 -3.08
N LEU A 30 22.18 -9.78 -3.64
CA LEU A 30 21.27 -8.95 -4.39
C LEU A 30 21.40 -7.52 -3.87
N ILE A 31 21.88 -6.61 -4.72
CA ILE A 31 21.56 -5.20 -4.56
C ILE A 31 20.06 -5.14 -4.84
N VAL A 32 19.23 -5.52 -3.86
CA VAL A 32 17.98 -4.80 -3.67
C VAL A 32 18.49 -3.42 -3.36
N ALA A 33 18.51 -2.55 -4.37
CA ALA A 33 18.73 -1.15 -4.11
C ALA A 33 17.72 -0.81 -3.01
N PRO A 34 18.16 -0.40 -1.80
CA PRO A 34 17.21 0.14 -0.86
C PRO A 34 16.55 1.27 -1.64
N GLY A 35 15.27 1.07 -2.00
CA GLY A 35 14.45 2.15 -2.50
C GLY A 35 14.65 3.26 -1.50
N VAL A 36 15.16 4.40 -1.95
CA VAL A 36 15.26 5.57 -1.08
C VAL A 36 13.84 5.75 -0.56
N LEU A 37 13.63 5.54 0.74
CA LEU A 37 12.33 5.76 1.37
C LEU A 37 11.94 7.18 1.02
N ARG A 38 10.99 7.31 0.09
CA ARG A 38 10.48 8.60 -0.33
C ARG A 38 9.66 9.13 0.84
N ALA A 39 9.90 10.36 1.24
CA ALA A 39 9.04 11.02 2.23
C ALA A 39 7.60 11.07 1.70
N ALA A 40 6.64 10.70 2.54
CA ALA A 40 5.22 10.78 2.21
C ALA A 40 4.87 12.17 1.67
N GLN A 41 4.08 12.23 0.61
CA GLN A 41 3.58 13.47 0.02
C GLN A 41 2.05 13.55 0.14
N PRO A 42 1.49 14.77 0.13
CA PRO A 42 0.05 14.95 0.08
C PRO A 42 -0.58 14.19 -1.10
N GLY A 43 -1.55 13.33 -0.82
CA GLY A 43 -2.27 12.52 -1.80
C GLY A 43 -1.64 11.17 -2.14
N ASP A 44 -0.53 10.76 -1.49
CA ASP A 44 0.07 9.44 -1.75
C ASP A 44 -0.86 8.27 -1.37
N LEU A 45 -1.79 8.50 -0.43
CA LEU A 45 -2.93 7.63 -0.11
C LEU A 45 -4.12 8.54 0.12
N ILE A 46 -5.28 8.20 -0.43
CA ILE A 46 -6.49 9.01 -0.31
C ILE A 46 -7.70 8.16 0.06
N LEU A 47 -8.70 8.79 0.68
CA LEU A 47 -10.03 8.20 0.84
C LEU A 47 -10.67 8.02 -0.54
N ASN A 48 -11.31 6.90 -0.80
CA ASN A 48 -12.05 6.66 -2.04
C ASN A 48 -13.56 6.65 -1.82
N GLU A 49 -13.99 5.92 -0.81
CA GLU A 49 -15.40 5.70 -0.49
C GLU A 49 -15.55 5.40 1.01
N PHE A 50 -16.68 5.75 1.61
CA PHE A 50 -17.01 5.40 2.98
C PHE A 50 -18.51 5.17 3.14
N ASN A 51 -18.86 4.29 4.07
CA ASN A 51 -20.25 3.94 4.32
C ASN A 51 -20.94 4.86 5.33
N ALA A 52 -22.05 5.48 4.93
CA ALA A 52 -22.90 6.22 5.86
C ALA A 52 -24.27 5.53 6.08
N VAL A 53 -24.48 4.35 5.48
CA VAL A 53 -25.74 3.62 5.60
C VAL A 53 -25.89 3.04 7.01
N THR A 54 -26.87 3.54 7.75
CA THR A 54 -27.15 3.06 9.11
C THR A 54 -27.68 1.61 9.09
N THR A 55 -27.39 0.81 10.12
CA THR A 55 -27.71 -0.64 10.23
C THR A 55 -29.11 -1.08 9.79
N GLY A 56 -30.14 -0.25 9.96
CA GLY A 56 -31.52 -0.56 9.58
C GLY A 56 -31.94 -0.13 8.17
N ASN A 57 -31.11 0.66 7.48
CA ASN A 57 -31.38 1.21 6.17
C ASN A 57 -30.72 0.40 5.06
N PHE A 58 -31.16 0.65 3.83
CA PHE A 58 -30.50 0.16 2.62
C PHE A 58 -29.97 1.34 1.83
N LEU A 59 -28.91 1.10 1.08
CA LEU A 59 -28.34 2.05 0.13
C LEU A 59 -29.43 2.55 -0.85
N GLY A 60 -29.50 3.87 -1.06
CA GLY A 60 -30.51 4.52 -1.89
C GLY A 60 -31.94 4.23 -1.45
N LEU A 61 -32.18 4.04 -0.14
CA LEU A 61 -33.47 3.59 0.42
C LEU A 61 -33.99 2.28 -0.21
N GLY A 62 -33.06 1.41 -0.64
CA GLY A 62 -33.34 0.12 -1.27
C GLY A 62 -33.44 0.16 -2.79
N SER A 63 -33.27 1.33 -3.41
CA SER A 63 -33.11 1.45 -4.87
C SER A 63 -31.64 1.32 -5.32
N GLY A 64 -30.71 1.50 -4.38
CA GLY A 64 -29.28 1.38 -4.60
C GLY A 64 -28.76 -0.05 -4.44
N SER A 65 -27.54 -0.27 -4.94
CA SER A 65 -26.81 -1.52 -4.73
C SER A 65 -25.30 -1.27 -4.71
N ASP A 66 -24.59 -2.14 -3.98
CA ASP A 66 -23.15 -2.29 -4.09
C ASP A 66 -22.80 -3.39 -5.11
N SER A 67 -21.77 -3.20 -5.93
CA SER A 67 -21.39 -4.18 -6.96
C SER A 67 -20.80 -5.48 -6.42
N PHE A 68 -20.28 -5.48 -5.18
CA PHE A 68 -19.71 -6.63 -4.49
C PHE A 68 -20.64 -7.13 -3.38
N LEU A 69 -21.08 -6.23 -2.48
CA LEU A 69 -21.93 -6.55 -1.34
C LEU A 69 -23.39 -6.81 -1.75
N GLY A 70 -23.83 -6.27 -2.88
CA GLY A 70 -25.22 -6.34 -3.34
C GLY A 70 -26.13 -5.36 -2.59
N VAL A 71 -27.35 -5.81 -2.25
CA VAL A 71 -28.31 -5.03 -1.47
C VAL A 71 -28.37 -5.59 -0.05
N VAL A 72 -27.61 -4.97 0.86
CA VAL A 72 -27.51 -5.42 2.25
C VAL A 72 -27.85 -4.27 3.20
N PRO A 73 -28.52 -4.55 4.33
CA PRO A 73 -28.85 -3.52 5.30
C PRO A 73 -27.58 -3.00 5.99
N GLY A 74 -27.58 -1.71 6.33
CA GLY A 74 -26.40 -1.02 6.83
C GLY A 74 -25.24 -0.92 5.83
N ASN A 75 -25.47 -1.27 4.56
CA ASN A 75 -24.47 -1.48 3.49
C ASN A 75 -23.17 -2.19 3.96
N GLY A 76 -23.32 -3.16 4.86
CA GLY A 76 -22.21 -3.98 5.35
C GLY A 76 -21.58 -3.53 6.67
N GLY A 77 -22.08 -2.49 7.35
CA GLY A 77 -21.52 -2.01 8.62
C GLY A 77 -20.43 -0.96 8.43
N ASN A 78 -19.58 -0.70 9.43
CA ASN A 78 -18.55 0.33 9.29
C ASN A 78 -17.45 -0.10 8.31
N TRP A 79 -17.26 0.70 7.24
CA TRP A 79 -16.13 0.51 6.33
C TRP A 79 -15.71 1.80 5.62
N VAL A 80 -14.44 1.83 5.23
CA VAL A 80 -13.83 2.83 4.35
C VAL A 80 -13.04 2.12 3.26
N GLU A 81 -12.91 2.78 2.12
CA GLU A 81 -12.06 2.37 1.01
C GLU A 81 -11.02 3.46 0.73
N LEU A 82 -9.80 3.07 0.42
CA LEU A 82 -8.68 3.95 0.08
C LEU A 82 -8.16 3.65 -1.32
N VAL A 83 -7.60 4.67 -2.00
CA VAL A 83 -6.81 4.48 -3.22
C VAL A 83 -5.34 4.78 -2.95
N VAL A 84 -4.47 3.87 -3.37
CA VAL A 84 -3.02 4.09 -3.39
C VAL A 84 -2.63 4.99 -4.57
N VAL A 85 -2.21 6.21 -4.22
CA VAL A 85 -1.57 7.29 -4.99
C VAL A 85 -0.26 6.91 -5.68
N ALA A 86 0.73 6.74 -4.81
CA ALA A 86 2.12 6.56 -5.15
C ALA A 86 2.46 5.08 -5.34
N ASP A 87 3.32 4.79 -6.31
CA ASP A 87 3.86 3.44 -6.48
C ASP A 87 4.98 3.17 -5.47
N HIS A 88 5.10 1.91 -5.05
CA HIS A 88 6.03 1.47 -4.01
C HIS A 88 5.87 2.22 -2.68
N LEU A 89 4.63 2.41 -2.25
CA LEU A 89 4.29 3.18 -1.05
C LEU A 89 4.41 2.31 0.22
N ASP A 90 5.21 2.77 1.17
CA ASP A 90 5.29 2.20 2.52
C ASP A 90 4.38 2.98 3.49
N VAL A 91 3.31 2.33 3.93
CA VAL A 91 2.32 2.92 4.86
C VAL A 91 2.44 2.37 6.28
N ARG A 92 3.49 1.60 6.62
CA ARG A 92 3.64 1.07 7.98
C ARG A 92 3.70 2.19 9.01
N GLY A 93 2.86 2.11 10.04
CA GLY A 93 2.73 3.14 11.07
C GLY A 93 1.93 4.37 10.67
N TRP A 94 1.44 4.46 9.41
CA TRP A 94 0.52 5.51 9.01
C TRP A 94 -0.81 5.35 9.73
N THR A 95 -1.53 6.46 9.83
CA THR A 95 -2.70 6.61 10.69
C THR A 95 -3.88 7.15 9.90
N LEU A 96 -5.02 6.48 10.01
CA LEU A 96 -6.33 6.96 9.61
C LEU A 96 -7.05 7.44 10.87
N GLU A 97 -7.41 8.72 10.93
CA GLU A 97 -8.17 9.29 12.04
C GLU A 97 -9.43 9.94 11.48
N TRP A 98 -10.54 9.77 12.16
CA TRP A 98 -11.80 10.41 11.78
C TRP A 98 -12.39 11.21 12.93
N GLU A 99 -13.25 12.13 12.56
CA GLU A 99 -14.15 12.84 13.44
C GLU A 99 -15.58 12.76 12.91
N ASN A 100 -16.55 12.81 13.81
CA ASN A 100 -17.97 13.03 13.49
C ASN A 100 -18.53 14.14 14.38
N ALA A 101 -19.75 14.58 14.10
CA ALA A 101 -20.49 15.55 14.89
C ALA A 101 -21.39 14.92 15.98
N ASP A 102 -21.43 13.58 16.07
CA ASP A 102 -22.20 12.84 17.07
C ASP A 102 -21.66 13.12 18.48
N LEU A 103 -22.52 12.96 19.49
CA LEU A 103 -22.18 13.14 20.90
C LEU A 103 -21.44 11.91 21.47
N ASP A 104 -21.63 10.73 20.88
CA ASP A 104 -21.03 9.46 21.32
C ASP A 104 -20.07 8.89 20.27
N ASN A 105 -18.84 8.55 20.69
CA ASN A 105 -17.77 7.98 19.86
C ASN A 105 -17.40 8.81 18.62
N ASN A 106 -17.17 10.10 18.85
CA ASN A 106 -16.98 11.07 17.79
C ASN A 106 -15.60 11.10 17.15
N THR A 107 -14.69 10.26 17.61
CA THR A 107 -13.34 10.15 17.08
C THR A 107 -12.87 8.71 17.18
N GLY A 108 -11.92 8.35 16.32
CA GLY A 108 -11.21 7.09 16.44
C GLY A 108 -10.03 7.03 15.50
N ARG A 109 -9.33 5.89 15.55
CA ARG A 109 -8.10 5.70 14.78
C ARG A 109 -7.90 4.26 14.34
N LEU A 110 -7.42 4.10 13.11
CA LEU A 110 -6.78 2.89 12.60
C LEU A 110 -5.30 3.21 12.31
N VAL A 111 -4.39 2.36 12.77
CA VAL A 111 -2.94 2.48 12.47
C VAL A 111 -2.49 1.27 11.68
N PHE A 112 -1.86 1.49 10.53
CA PHE A 112 -1.25 0.43 9.74
C PHE A 112 -0.14 -0.26 10.53
N GLY A 113 -0.22 -1.58 10.63
CA GLY A 113 0.74 -2.41 11.33
C GLY A 113 2.10 -2.49 10.64
N GLN A 114 2.93 -3.43 11.09
CA GLN A 114 4.30 -3.63 10.57
C GLN A 114 4.39 -4.75 9.52
N SER A 115 3.25 -5.25 9.04
CA SER A 115 3.20 -6.28 8.00
C SER A 115 3.95 -5.86 6.74
N LEU A 116 4.62 -6.81 6.08
CA LEU A 116 5.29 -6.57 4.80
C LEU A 116 4.31 -6.20 3.68
N LEU A 117 3.02 -6.54 3.83
CA LEU A 117 1.94 -6.09 2.96
C LEU A 117 1.96 -4.55 2.79
N TRP A 118 2.22 -3.84 3.88
CA TRP A 118 2.19 -2.37 3.92
C TRP A 118 3.49 -1.71 3.49
N ALA A 119 4.54 -2.49 3.25
CA ALA A 119 5.88 -1.96 2.97
C ALA A 119 6.08 -1.56 1.49
N ASP A 120 5.21 -2.02 0.59
CA ASP A 120 5.38 -1.86 -0.86
C ASP A 120 4.04 -1.87 -1.62
N LEU A 121 3.13 -0.96 -1.27
CA LEU A 121 1.84 -0.83 -1.94
C LEU A 121 2.01 -0.28 -3.35
N ARG A 122 1.27 -0.86 -4.30
CA ARG A 122 1.34 -0.46 -5.71
C ARG A 122 0.30 0.60 -6.06
N ALA A 123 0.65 1.53 -6.94
CA ALA A 123 -0.28 2.58 -7.36
C ALA A 123 -1.55 1.99 -8.03
N GLY A 124 -2.72 2.55 -7.70
CA GLY A 124 -4.02 2.10 -8.22
C GLY A 124 -4.61 0.88 -7.51
N THR A 125 -3.99 0.46 -6.40
CA THR A 125 -4.56 -0.52 -5.46
C THR A 125 -5.71 0.12 -4.68
N LEU A 126 -6.81 -0.63 -4.54
CA LEU A 126 -7.90 -0.30 -3.63
C LEU A 126 -7.73 -1.08 -2.34
N ILE A 127 -7.90 -0.41 -1.21
CA ILE A 127 -7.82 -1.04 0.11
C ILE A 127 -9.15 -0.80 0.81
N THR A 128 -9.95 -1.84 1.04
CA THR A 128 -11.12 -1.74 1.89
C THR A 128 -10.78 -2.18 3.31
N ILE A 129 -11.23 -1.41 4.29
CA ILE A 129 -11.15 -1.76 5.70
C ILE A 129 -12.56 -1.78 6.24
N ARG A 130 -13.00 -2.93 6.75
CA ARG A 130 -14.35 -3.14 7.26
C ARG A 130 -14.28 -3.83 8.62
N GLU A 131 -15.16 -3.49 9.55
CA GLU A 131 -15.34 -4.32 10.74
C GLU A 131 -16.25 -5.52 10.46
N ASP A 132 -15.99 -6.63 11.14
CA ASP A 132 -16.98 -7.70 11.22
C ASP A 132 -18.03 -7.33 12.27
N ASP A 133 -18.87 -6.35 11.96
CA ASP A 133 -20.06 -6.12 12.76
C ASP A 133 -21.04 -7.27 12.55
N LEU A 134 -20.98 -8.26 13.45
CA LEU A 134 -21.96 -9.33 13.55
C LEU A 134 -23.39 -8.82 13.85
N GLY A 135 -23.55 -7.53 14.17
CA GLY A 135 -24.82 -6.83 14.34
C GLY A 135 -25.44 -6.28 13.05
N ALA A 136 -24.69 -6.15 11.96
CA ALA A 136 -25.21 -5.74 10.66
C ALA A 136 -25.80 -6.95 9.91
N PRO A 137 -27.13 -7.01 9.69
CA PRO A 137 -27.72 -8.15 8.99
C PRO A 137 -27.23 -8.24 7.52
N GLY A 138 -27.17 -9.43 6.95
CA GLY A 138 -27.27 -9.61 5.49
C GLY A 138 -26.00 -9.94 4.70
N PHE A 139 -24.79 -9.53 5.10
CA PHE A 139 -23.55 -9.91 4.38
C PHE A 139 -22.66 -10.91 5.14
N GLY A 140 -22.75 -10.95 6.47
CA GLY A 140 -21.93 -11.82 7.31
C GLY A 140 -20.50 -11.31 7.49
N ALA A 141 -19.65 -12.17 8.06
CA ALA A 141 -18.23 -11.89 8.23
C ALA A 141 -17.51 -11.91 6.88
N LEU A 142 -16.66 -10.92 6.62
CA LEU A 142 -15.80 -10.87 5.42
C LEU A 142 -14.34 -11.03 5.89
N PRO A 143 -13.71 -12.19 5.67
CA PRO A 143 -12.33 -12.42 6.09
C PRO A 143 -11.35 -11.51 5.35
N THR A 144 -10.26 -11.12 6.02
CA THR A 144 -9.13 -10.44 5.37
C THR A 144 -8.69 -11.18 4.11
N ASP A 145 -8.56 -10.44 3.01
CA ASP A 145 -8.07 -10.92 1.73
C ASP A 145 -6.76 -10.24 1.35
N LEU A 146 -5.70 -11.05 1.29
CA LEU A 146 -4.34 -10.63 0.94
C LEU A 146 -3.88 -11.24 -0.39
N SER A 147 -4.80 -11.78 -1.21
CA SER A 147 -4.44 -12.42 -2.48
C SER A 147 -4.00 -11.48 -3.59
N PHE A 148 -3.82 -10.19 -3.28
CA PHE A 148 -3.38 -9.12 -4.17
C PHE A 148 -2.33 -9.57 -5.20
N ASP A 149 -2.75 -9.59 -6.47
CA ASP A 149 -1.93 -9.94 -7.62
C ASP A 149 -2.24 -9.03 -8.82
N PRO A 150 -1.57 -7.87 -8.93
CA PRO A 150 -1.83 -6.93 -10.01
C PRO A 150 -1.47 -7.50 -11.39
N GLN A 151 -0.58 -8.51 -11.47
CA GLN A 151 -0.24 -9.16 -12.73
C GLN A 151 -1.35 -10.10 -13.22
N ALA A 152 -2.10 -10.69 -12.29
CA ALA A 152 -3.33 -11.42 -12.59
C ALA A 152 -4.57 -10.53 -12.71
N GLY A 153 -4.42 -9.21 -12.48
CA GLY A 153 -5.50 -8.23 -12.55
C GLY A 153 -6.28 -8.05 -11.24
N ASP A 154 -5.79 -8.61 -10.13
CA ASP A 154 -6.32 -8.34 -8.80
C ASP A 154 -5.63 -7.09 -8.22
N TRP A 155 -6.43 -6.03 -8.02
CA TRP A 155 -5.97 -4.73 -7.55
C TRP A 155 -6.56 -4.36 -6.19
N TRP A 156 -7.10 -5.34 -5.47
CA TRP A 156 -7.86 -5.10 -4.27
C TRP A 156 -7.21 -5.82 -3.08
N ILE A 157 -7.15 -5.13 -1.95
CA ILE A 157 -6.81 -5.69 -0.64
C ILE A 157 -8.01 -5.45 0.26
N HIS A 158 -8.49 -6.51 0.91
CA HIS A 158 -9.51 -6.39 1.95
C HIS A 158 -8.90 -6.65 3.32
N ILE A 159 -9.13 -5.75 4.26
CA ILE A 159 -8.77 -5.95 5.66
C ILE A 159 -10.04 -5.98 6.51
N ASN A 160 -10.18 -7.06 7.26
CA ASN A 160 -11.06 -7.07 8.41
C ASN A 160 -10.36 -6.31 9.55
N ALA A 161 -10.99 -5.25 10.03
CA ALA A 161 -10.45 -4.37 11.06
C ALA A 161 -10.30 -5.05 12.44
N ASP A 162 -10.91 -6.21 12.63
CA ASP A 162 -10.78 -7.05 13.83
C ASP A 162 -9.68 -8.12 13.72
N ASP A 163 -9.13 -8.34 12.52
CA ASP A 163 -8.02 -9.28 12.34
C ASP A 163 -6.70 -8.71 12.89
N VAL A 164 -6.02 -9.54 13.68
CA VAL A 164 -4.76 -9.16 14.34
C VAL A 164 -3.61 -9.07 13.36
N GLY A 165 -2.73 -8.07 13.55
CA GLY A 165 -1.45 -7.96 12.84
C GLY A 165 -1.45 -7.08 11.59
N HIS A 166 -2.63 -6.71 11.07
CA HIS A 166 -2.74 -5.80 9.93
C HIS A 166 -2.93 -4.35 10.35
N LEU A 167 -3.82 -4.11 11.32
CA LEU A 167 -4.16 -2.80 11.86
C LEU A 167 -4.11 -2.81 13.38
N PHE A 168 -3.82 -1.67 13.98
CA PHE A 168 -4.18 -1.37 15.36
C PHE A 168 -5.42 -0.47 15.36
N LYS A 169 -6.50 -0.94 15.98
CA LYS A 169 -7.81 -0.27 16.02
C LYS A 169 -8.07 0.37 17.38
N LEU A 170 -8.42 1.65 17.39
CA LEU A 170 -8.95 2.38 18.55
C LEU A 170 -10.30 3.01 18.15
N GLY A 171 -11.36 2.22 18.30
CA GLY A 171 -12.68 2.52 17.74
C GLY A 171 -12.71 2.35 16.20
N PHE A 172 -13.89 2.14 15.63
CA PHE A 172 -14.13 2.26 14.20
C PHE A 172 -15.61 2.57 13.98
N LYS A 173 -15.91 3.79 13.54
CA LYS A 173 -17.28 4.22 13.26
C LYS A 173 -17.25 5.12 12.04
N VAL A 174 -18.19 4.86 11.13
CA VAL A 174 -18.47 5.66 9.94
C VAL A 174 -19.97 5.91 9.94
N ASP A 175 -20.37 7.16 9.75
CA ASP A 175 -21.77 7.55 9.81
C ASP A 175 -22.06 8.74 8.90
N ASN A 176 -23.28 9.25 9.00
CA ASN A 176 -23.85 10.32 8.20
C ASN A 176 -24.00 11.64 8.98
N ASP A 177 -23.26 11.81 10.08
CA ASP A 177 -23.37 12.97 10.96
C ASP A 177 -22.07 13.78 10.96
N GLY A 178 -21.76 14.40 9.82
CA GLY A 178 -20.58 15.26 9.70
C GLY A 178 -19.26 14.49 9.71
N TRP A 179 -19.30 13.23 9.26
CA TRP A 179 -18.14 12.35 9.29
C TRP A 179 -17.06 12.84 8.32
N ALA A 180 -15.81 12.87 8.78
CA ALA A 180 -14.65 13.16 7.95
C ALA A 180 -13.41 12.42 8.43
N MET A 181 -12.53 12.06 7.51
CA MET A 181 -11.28 11.33 7.79
C MET A 181 -10.05 12.03 7.23
N ARG A 182 -8.98 11.99 8.01
CA ARG A 182 -7.62 12.40 7.62
C ARG A 182 -6.67 11.21 7.60
N ILE A 183 -5.59 11.36 6.85
CA ILE A 183 -4.51 10.38 6.73
C ILE A 183 -3.19 11.06 7.10
N LEU A 184 -2.50 10.48 8.08
CA LEU A 184 -1.21 10.94 8.58
C LEU A 184 -0.15 9.88 8.30
N ASP A 185 1.07 10.31 7.97
CA ASP A 185 2.19 9.38 7.82
C ASP A 185 2.73 8.90 9.18
N ALA A 186 3.75 8.03 9.16
CA ALA A 186 4.39 7.53 10.37
C ALA A 186 5.19 8.60 11.17
N SER A 187 5.47 9.76 10.56
CA SER A 187 6.11 10.92 11.21
C SER A 187 5.08 11.87 11.85
N SER A 188 3.80 11.46 11.90
CA SER A 188 2.70 12.14 12.59
C SER A 188 3.09 12.62 14.00
N PRO A 189 2.62 13.81 14.44
CA PRO A 189 1.64 14.67 13.78
C PRO A 189 2.22 15.63 12.73
N ALA A 190 3.50 15.48 12.34
CA ALA A 190 4.19 16.49 11.53
C ALA A 190 3.77 16.52 10.05
N ASN A 191 3.37 15.38 9.48
CA ASN A 191 3.03 15.28 8.06
C ASN A 191 1.61 14.76 7.84
N VAL A 192 0.85 15.54 7.09
CA VAL A 192 -0.51 15.23 6.66
C VAL A 192 -0.45 14.77 5.20
N VAL A 193 -0.89 13.55 4.95
CA VAL A 193 -1.01 12.97 3.60
C VAL A 193 -2.33 13.39 2.98
N GLN A 194 -3.40 13.34 3.75
CA GLN A 194 -4.70 13.88 3.38
C GLN A 194 -5.27 14.55 4.63
N ASP A 195 -5.68 15.82 4.52
CA ASP A 195 -6.42 16.49 5.59
C ASP A 195 -7.86 15.95 5.66
N PHE A 196 -8.66 16.39 6.62
CA PHE A 196 -10.04 15.93 6.76
C PHE A 196 -10.84 16.10 5.47
N VAL A 197 -11.24 14.97 4.89
CA VAL A 197 -12.16 14.85 3.76
C VAL A 197 -13.40 14.10 4.24
N GLY A 198 -14.57 14.59 3.83
CA GLY A 198 -15.87 14.07 4.24
C GLY A 198 -16.91 15.18 4.18
N GLU A 199 -18.02 14.97 4.88
CA GLU A 199 -19.16 15.88 4.85
C GLU A 199 -18.78 17.31 5.24
N ASN A 200 -19.17 18.28 4.40
CA ASN A 200 -18.95 19.72 4.64
C ASN A 200 -17.48 20.11 4.84
N ARG A 201 -16.53 19.32 4.32
CA ARG A 201 -15.09 19.63 4.33
C ARG A 201 -14.59 20.14 2.99
N PRO A 202 -13.39 20.73 2.91
CA PRO A 202 -12.75 20.99 1.63
C PRO A 202 -12.75 19.75 0.74
N LEU A 203 -12.82 19.96 -0.58
CA LEU A 203 -12.92 18.92 -1.61
C LEU A 203 -14.30 18.21 -1.70
N TRP A 204 -15.20 18.46 -0.76
CA TRP A 204 -16.61 18.03 -0.81
C TRP A 204 -17.42 18.95 -1.75
N ALA A 205 -17.99 18.37 -2.80
CA ALA A 205 -18.84 19.05 -3.78
C ALA A 205 -20.34 19.01 -3.42
N GLY A 206 -20.74 18.04 -2.59
CA GLY A 206 -22.12 17.86 -2.13
C GLY A 206 -22.49 18.75 -0.96
N THR A 207 -23.62 18.45 -0.31
CA THR A 207 -24.08 19.15 0.90
C THR A 207 -23.98 18.32 2.17
N ALA A 208 -24.33 17.04 2.11
CA ALA A 208 -24.28 16.10 3.22
C ALA A 208 -24.35 14.68 2.65
N VAL A 209 -24.13 13.66 3.48
CA VAL A 209 -24.45 12.27 3.18
C VAL A 209 -25.61 11.87 4.09
N SER A 210 -26.64 11.22 3.56
CA SER A 210 -27.74 10.69 4.36
C SER A 210 -27.41 9.31 4.94
N SER A 211 -28.24 8.86 5.90
CA SER A 211 -28.17 7.51 6.48
C SER A 211 -28.52 6.36 5.52
N SER A 212 -28.66 6.66 4.22
CA SER A 212 -28.92 5.72 3.13
C SER A 212 -27.96 5.89 1.96
N GLU A 213 -26.86 6.60 2.14
CA GLU A 213 -25.88 6.89 1.10
C GLU A 213 -24.47 6.48 1.52
N VAL A 214 -23.56 6.49 0.56
CA VAL A 214 -22.11 6.45 0.78
C VAL A 214 -21.52 7.79 0.39
N GLY A 215 -20.40 8.18 0.99
CA GLY A 215 -19.59 9.28 0.45
C GLY A 215 -18.48 8.72 -0.43
N LYS A 216 -18.24 9.31 -1.60
CA LYS A 216 -17.29 8.78 -2.59
C LYS A 216 -16.57 9.84 -3.40
N LEU A 217 -15.38 9.51 -3.90
CA LEU A 217 -14.66 10.32 -4.90
C LEU A 217 -15.22 10.05 -6.30
N LYS A 218 -15.88 11.05 -6.90
CA LYS A 218 -16.41 11.04 -8.29
C LYS A 218 -15.39 11.62 -9.28
N GLN A 219 -14.13 11.24 -9.17
CA GLN A 219 -13.02 11.74 -9.98
C GLN A 219 -11.92 10.69 -10.10
N ASN A 220 -11.14 10.76 -11.20
CA ASN A 220 -9.97 9.92 -11.41
C ASN A 220 -8.79 10.45 -10.60
N PRO A 221 -8.26 9.68 -9.62
CA PRO A 221 -6.99 10.01 -8.99
C PRO A 221 -5.85 9.77 -9.98
N SER A 222 -4.79 10.56 -9.87
CA SER A 222 -3.58 10.36 -10.68
C SER A 222 -2.36 10.86 -9.92
N ALA A 223 -1.20 10.22 -10.14
CA ALA A 223 0.06 10.63 -9.52
C ALA A 223 0.54 12.02 -9.98
N ALA A 224 0.00 12.53 -11.10
CA ALA A 224 0.30 13.86 -11.61
C ALA A 224 -0.62 14.95 -11.00
N ALA A 225 -1.77 14.57 -10.46
CA ALA A 225 -2.67 15.50 -9.80
C ALA A 225 -2.23 15.69 -8.35
N ALA A 226 -1.98 16.93 -7.95
CA ALA A 226 -1.83 17.24 -6.53
C ALA A 226 -3.13 16.89 -5.79
N PHE A 227 -3.04 16.45 -4.53
CA PHE A 227 -4.21 16.19 -3.68
C PHE A 227 -5.23 17.34 -3.72
N ALA A 228 -4.76 18.58 -3.70
CA ALA A 228 -5.60 19.79 -3.79
C ALA A 228 -6.43 19.90 -5.09
N ALA A 229 -6.14 19.11 -6.12
CA ALA A 229 -6.90 19.04 -7.37
C ALA A 229 -8.06 18.03 -7.33
N LEU A 230 -8.18 17.23 -6.26
CA LEU A 230 -9.39 16.45 -6.00
C LEU A 230 -10.46 17.40 -5.49
N GLN A 231 -11.59 17.53 -6.18
CA GLN A 231 -12.64 18.50 -5.81
C GLN A 231 -14.05 17.91 -5.91
N ASN A 232 -14.15 16.59 -6.07
CA ASN A 232 -15.40 15.93 -6.43
C ASN A 232 -15.73 14.76 -5.50
N TYR A 233 -15.48 14.93 -4.20
CA TYR A 233 -16.09 14.04 -3.20
C TYR A 233 -17.55 14.43 -3.03
N ASP A 234 -18.44 13.45 -3.03
CA ASP A 234 -19.87 13.69 -3.00
C ASP A 234 -20.61 12.44 -2.50
N ASP A 235 -21.90 12.58 -2.22
CA ASP A 235 -22.77 11.47 -1.82
C ASP A 235 -23.04 10.48 -2.96
N GLY A 236 -23.67 9.36 -2.67
CA GLY A 236 -24.05 8.38 -3.68
C GLY A 236 -25.02 7.33 -3.18
N ASP A 237 -25.91 6.92 -4.09
CA ASP A 237 -26.93 5.88 -3.92
C ASP A 237 -26.50 4.52 -4.51
N SER A 238 -25.25 4.41 -4.92
CA SER A 238 -24.60 3.18 -5.39
C SER A 238 -23.25 3.07 -4.71
N SER A 239 -22.67 1.88 -4.63
CA SER A 239 -21.34 1.65 -4.04
C SER A 239 -20.59 0.59 -4.83
N THR A 240 -19.27 0.61 -4.75
CA THR A 240 -18.42 -0.28 -5.54
C THR A 240 -17.35 -0.89 -4.65
N PHE A 241 -17.70 -1.38 -3.46
CA PHE A 241 -16.76 -1.95 -2.51
C PHE A 241 -15.73 -2.88 -3.18
N GLY A 242 -14.45 -2.51 -3.10
CA GLY A 242 -13.33 -3.22 -3.72
C GLY A 242 -13.14 -2.98 -5.22
N SER A 243 -13.82 -1.99 -5.80
CA SER A 243 -13.84 -1.67 -7.24
C SER A 243 -13.85 -0.15 -7.49
N PRO A 244 -13.38 0.31 -8.67
CA PRO A 244 -13.36 1.74 -8.96
C PRO A 244 -14.76 2.36 -8.90
N ASN A 245 -14.86 3.52 -8.24
CA ASN A 245 -16.13 4.24 -8.04
C ASN A 245 -16.90 4.45 -9.34
N THR A 246 -18.21 4.21 -9.31
CA THR A 246 -19.13 4.62 -10.38
C THR A 246 -20.04 5.75 -9.93
N TRP A 247 -20.42 6.62 -10.87
CA TRP A 247 -21.39 7.69 -10.63
C TRP A 247 -22.18 8.03 -11.90
N ALA A 248 -23.09 9.00 -11.81
CA ALA A 248 -24.04 9.36 -12.87
C ALA A 248 -24.85 8.14 -13.36
N GLY A 249 -25.40 7.37 -12.41
CA GLY A 249 -26.16 6.15 -12.71
C GLY A 249 -25.32 5.04 -13.35
N GLY A 250 -24.01 5.00 -13.09
CA GLY A 250 -23.07 4.04 -13.66
C GLY A 250 -22.51 4.43 -15.04
N ALA A 251 -22.90 5.59 -15.59
CA ALA A 251 -22.39 6.06 -16.88
C ALA A 251 -20.91 6.47 -16.82
N LEU A 252 -20.42 6.84 -15.64
CA LEU A 252 -19.04 7.23 -15.40
C LEU A 252 -18.42 6.28 -14.38
N VAL A 253 -17.18 5.87 -14.67
CA VAL A 253 -16.38 4.96 -13.86
C VAL A 253 -15.04 5.61 -13.60
N GLN A 254 -14.55 5.49 -12.37
CA GLN A 254 -13.24 5.96 -11.96
C GLN A 254 -12.16 5.22 -12.75
N ASP A 255 -11.31 5.98 -13.43
CA ASP A 255 -10.22 5.44 -14.22
C ASP A 255 -8.91 5.44 -13.41
N LEU A 256 -8.49 4.24 -13.00
CA LEU A 256 -7.22 3.99 -12.31
C LEU A 256 -6.12 3.52 -13.26
N SER A 257 -6.37 3.44 -14.57
CA SER A 257 -5.44 2.87 -15.56
C SER A 257 -4.10 3.61 -15.59
N THR A 258 -4.09 4.93 -15.41
CA THR A 258 -2.85 5.72 -15.41
C THR A 258 -1.94 5.39 -14.23
N LEU A 259 -2.51 5.04 -13.07
CA LEU A 259 -1.78 4.57 -11.89
C LEU A 259 -1.26 3.14 -12.12
N ARG A 260 -2.16 2.26 -12.56
CA ARG A 260 -1.88 0.83 -12.77
C ARG A 260 -0.88 0.58 -13.91
N ALA A 261 -0.82 1.46 -14.92
CA ALA A 261 0.12 1.37 -16.03
C ALA A 261 1.59 1.46 -15.56
N GLN A 262 1.87 2.19 -14.48
CA GLN A 262 3.22 2.30 -13.92
C GLN A 262 3.70 0.97 -13.34
N VAL A 263 2.76 0.21 -12.78
CA VAL A 263 2.98 -1.07 -12.12
C VAL A 263 3.13 -2.21 -13.11
N LEU A 264 2.33 -2.18 -14.18
CA LEU A 264 2.33 -3.19 -15.25
C LEU A 264 3.45 -2.98 -16.29
N ALA A 265 4.19 -1.87 -16.20
CA ALA A 265 5.30 -1.62 -17.09
C ALA A 265 6.36 -2.73 -16.95
N PRO A 266 6.86 -3.30 -18.07
CA PRO A 266 7.93 -4.28 -17.99
C PRO A 266 9.14 -3.66 -17.28
N PRO A 267 9.92 -4.46 -16.51
CA PRO A 267 11.09 -3.95 -15.82
C PRO A 267 11.98 -3.23 -16.83
N ALA A 268 12.40 -2.01 -16.49
CA ALA A 268 13.25 -1.21 -17.35
C ALA A 268 14.44 -2.08 -17.81
N PRO A 269 14.83 -2.04 -19.10
CA PRO A 269 16.00 -2.76 -19.55
C PRO A 269 17.16 -2.34 -18.65
N VAL A 270 17.73 -3.31 -17.92
CA VAL A 270 18.92 -3.06 -17.11
C VAL A 270 19.92 -2.42 -18.06
N PRO A 271 20.37 -1.17 -17.83
CA PRO A 271 21.36 -0.55 -18.69
C PRO A 271 22.51 -1.52 -18.77
N GLY A 272 22.70 -2.11 -19.96
CA GLY A 272 23.62 -3.22 -20.14
C GLY A 272 24.92 -2.83 -19.46
N LEU A 273 25.40 -3.69 -18.56
CA LEU A 273 26.74 -3.61 -18.00
C LEU A 273 27.65 -3.22 -19.16
N LEU A 274 28.07 -1.95 -19.19
CA LEU A 274 28.95 -1.46 -20.23
C LEU A 274 30.11 -2.46 -20.27
N PRO A 275 30.57 -2.90 -21.45
CA PRO A 275 31.69 -3.84 -21.55
C PRO A 275 32.95 -3.38 -20.80
N GLY A 276 32.99 -2.11 -20.35
CA GLY A 276 33.98 -1.57 -19.43
C GLY A 276 34.12 -2.28 -18.07
N LEU A 277 33.08 -2.93 -17.51
CA LEU A 277 33.26 -3.66 -16.24
C LEU A 277 34.03 -4.98 -16.43
N LEU A 278 33.90 -5.63 -17.60
CA LEU A 278 34.75 -6.78 -17.96
C LEU A 278 36.21 -6.34 -18.20
N VAL A 279 36.43 -5.13 -18.72
CA VAL A 279 37.78 -4.55 -18.88
C VAL A 279 38.41 -4.21 -17.53
N LEU A 280 37.63 -3.73 -16.55
CA LEU A 280 38.13 -3.45 -15.20
C LEU A 280 38.50 -4.74 -14.45
N LEU A 281 37.69 -5.80 -14.57
CA LEU A 281 37.99 -7.12 -13.99
C LEU A 281 39.21 -7.79 -14.66
N ALA A 282 39.38 -7.65 -15.98
CA ALA A 282 40.57 -8.13 -16.68
C ALA A 282 41.83 -7.33 -16.32
N ALA A 283 41.72 -6.02 -16.09
CA ALA A 283 42.82 -5.17 -15.65
C ALA A 283 43.23 -5.45 -14.18
N LEU A 284 42.26 -5.71 -13.29
CA LEU A 284 42.50 -6.09 -11.89
C LEU A 284 43.07 -7.51 -11.77
N LEU A 285 42.58 -8.48 -12.54
CA LEU A 285 43.14 -9.84 -12.58
C LEU A 285 44.53 -9.88 -13.25
N GLY A 286 44.77 -9.05 -14.26
CA GLY A 286 46.09 -8.89 -14.88
C GLY A 286 47.13 -8.25 -13.95
N PHE A 287 46.73 -7.32 -13.08
CA PHE A 287 47.64 -6.70 -12.10
C PHE A 287 48.04 -7.64 -10.96
N VAL A 288 47.15 -8.54 -10.54
CA VAL A 288 47.44 -9.53 -9.49
C VAL A 288 48.40 -10.62 -10.01
N ALA A 289 48.26 -11.05 -11.28
CA ALA A 289 49.18 -12.01 -11.89
C ALA A 289 50.63 -11.49 -12.03
N PHE A 290 50.82 -10.19 -12.26
CA PHE A 290 52.17 -9.61 -12.45
C PHE A 290 52.94 -9.38 -11.14
N ARG A 291 52.26 -9.29 -9.99
CA ARG A 291 52.92 -9.14 -8.67
C ARG A 291 53.33 -10.45 -8.01
N VAL A 292 52.73 -11.58 -8.38
CA VAL A 292 53.07 -12.91 -7.82
C VAL A 292 54.32 -13.52 -8.50
N LEU A 293 54.75 -12.99 -9.65
CA LEU A 293 55.94 -13.46 -10.40
C LEU A 293 57.24 -12.70 -10.12
N ARG A 294 57.28 -11.80 -9.12
CA ARG A 294 58.49 -11.05 -8.71
C ARG A 294 58.71 -11.05 -7.19
N VAL A 295 58.55 -12.20 -6.54
CA VAL A 295 59.12 -12.47 -5.21
C VAL A 295 59.84 -13.80 -5.26
#